data_AF-A0AA42AWI3-F1
#
_entry.id   AF-A0AA42AWI3-F1
#
_cell.length_a   1.000
_cell.length_b   1.000
_cell.length_c   1.000
_cell.angle_alpha   90.00
_cell.angle_beta   90.00
_cell.angle_gamma   90.00
#
_symmetry.space_group_name_H-M   'P 1'
#
loop_
_entity.id
_entity.type
_entity.pdbx_description
1 polymer ?
#
loop_
_entity_poly.entity_id
_entity_poly.type
_entity_poly.pdbx_seq_one_letter_code
_entity_poly.pdbx_strand_id
1 'polypeptide(L)'
;MIFPDIKAFKYHMREYAVLKKCMWKIKKTDPTRAYLKCKNKDCKWEVSARKLSTEHTIKVRTCNLKHTCPGLKKHKNPMCNSEFVKDYMLKKLGFSDEVPSAKRIHKEHIWPRFGVEIPKWLAAEAKTLILAKLHGTFEESYTKIPSLVKEVMNMDSENICSFTKSIDDAGANRF
;
A
#
# COMPACT_ATOMS: atom_id res chain seq x y z
N MET A 1 -17.26 -7.03 -15.13
CA MET A 1 -16.51 -6.35 -14.04
C MET A 1 -15.68 -5.23 -14.64
N ILE A 2 -15.85 -4.01 -14.14
CA ILE A 2 -15.17 -2.79 -14.60
C ILE A 2 -14.51 -2.16 -13.38
N PHE A 3 -13.30 -1.64 -13.54
CA PHE A 3 -12.55 -0.92 -12.52
C PHE A 3 -12.30 0.51 -12.97
N PRO A 4 -12.24 1.47 -12.02
CA PRO A 4 -12.00 2.87 -12.36
C PRO A 4 -10.61 3.09 -12.96
N ASP A 5 -9.60 2.33 -12.49
CA ASP A 5 -8.24 2.41 -12.99
C ASP A 5 -7.48 1.07 -12.82
N ILE A 6 -6.23 1.03 -13.31
CA ILE A 6 -5.37 -0.16 -13.22
C ILE A 6 -4.88 -0.44 -11.78
N LYS A 7 -4.80 0.58 -10.92
CA LYS A 7 -4.40 0.42 -9.51
C LYS A 7 -5.51 -0.29 -8.74
N ALA A 8 -6.76 0.12 -8.90
CA ALA A 8 -7.94 -0.53 -8.34
C ALA A 8 -8.07 -1.97 -8.82
N PHE A 9 -7.85 -2.24 -10.12
CA PHE A 9 -7.79 -3.60 -10.65
C PHE A 9 -6.70 -4.44 -9.97
N LYS A 10 -5.46 -3.92 -9.90
CA LYS A 10 -4.33 -4.60 -9.25
C LYS A 10 -4.59 -4.86 -7.76
N TYR A 11 -5.17 -3.89 -7.05
CA TYR A 11 -5.56 -4.03 -5.66
C TYR A 11 -6.56 -5.16 -5.47
N HIS A 12 -7.64 -5.17 -6.25
CA HIS A 12 -8.67 -6.21 -6.18
C HIS A 12 -8.10 -7.60 -6.50
N MET A 13 -7.22 -7.70 -7.50
CA MET A 13 -6.54 -8.96 -7.83
C MET A 13 -5.57 -9.41 -6.74
N ARG A 14 -4.94 -8.46 -6.02
CA ARG A 14 -4.09 -8.77 -4.87
C ARG A 14 -4.92 -9.26 -3.69
N GLU A 15 -6.04 -8.62 -3.40
CA GLU A 15 -7.00 -9.06 -2.37
C GLU A 15 -7.50 -10.48 -2.66
N TYR A 16 -7.91 -10.76 -3.91
CA TYR A 16 -8.28 -12.11 -4.34
C TYR A 16 -7.17 -13.13 -4.08
N ALA A 17 -5.92 -12.78 -4.39
CA ALA A 17 -4.78 -13.67 -4.22
C ALA A 17 -4.46 -13.95 -2.74
N VAL A 18 -4.63 -12.95 -1.88
CA VAL A 18 -4.51 -13.09 -0.43
C VAL A 18 -5.59 -14.04 0.09
N LEU A 19 -6.86 -13.83 -0.27
CA LEU A 19 -7.99 -14.64 0.17
C LEU A 19 -7.94 -16.10 -0.33
N LYS A 20 -7.58 -16.30 -1.60
CA LYS A 20 -7.50 -17.63 -2.21
C LYS A 20 -6.16 -18.32 -1.98
N LYS A 21 -5.29 -17.75 -1.15
CA LYS A 21 -3.94 -18.27 -0.85
C LYS A 21 -3.19 -18.66 -2.13
N CYS A 22 -3.20 -17.76 -3.11
CA CYS A 22 -2.52 -17.99 -4.38
C CYS A 22 -1.57 -16.83 -4.70
N MET A 23 -0.71 -17.05 -5.69
CA MET A 23 0.20 -16.04 -6.20
C MET A 23 0.02 -15.92 -7.70
N TRP A 24 0.01 -14.68 -8.18
CA TRP A 24 0.06 -14.38 -9.59
C TRP A 24 1.27 -13.52 -9.93
N LYS A 25 1.63 -13.56 -11.21
CA LYS A 25 2.63 -12.70 -11.82
C LYS A 25 1.99 -11.99 -12.98
N ILE A 26 2.51 -10.81 -13.28
CA ILE A 26 2.09 -10.07 -14.47
C ILE A 26 2.89 -10.65 -15.64
N LYS A 27 2.21 -11.27 -16.62
CA LYS A 27 2.85 -11.80 -17.83
C LYS A 27 3.28 -10.66 -18.75
N LYS A 28 2.42 -9.64 -18.86
CA LYS A 28 2.67 -8.42 -19.63
C LYS A 28 1.84 -7.29 -19.05
N THR A 29 2.47 -6.15 -18.83
CA THR A 29 1.77 -4.89 -18.54
C THR A 29 2.02 -3.98 -19.72
N ASP A 30 1.03 -3.81 -20.57
CA ASP A 30 1.01 -2.71 -21.52
C ASP A 30 0.20 -1.57 -20.88
N PRO A 31 0.42 -0.28 -21.24
CA PRO A 31 -0.37 0.84 -20.69
C PRO A 31 -1.89 0.67 -20.83
N THR A 32 -2.30 -0.17 -21.78
CA THR A 32 -3.70 -0.47 -22.08
C THR A 32 -4.14 -1.86 -21.65
N ARG A 33 -3.25 -2.77 -21.24
CA ARG A 33 -3.60 -4.19 -20.98
C ARG A 33 -2.86 -4.75 -19.77
N ALA A 34 -3.58 -5.47 -18.92
CA ALA A 34 -3.02 -6.24 -17.81
C ALA A 34 -3.33 -7.73 -18.01
N TYR A 35 -2.28 -8.54 -18.07
CA TYR A 35 -2.39 -10.00 -18.12
C TYR A 35 -1.79 -10.63 -16.87
N LEU A 36 -2.63 -11.24 -16.05
CA LEU A 36 -2.24 -11.93 -14.84
C LEU A 36 -2.28 -13.44 -15.09
N LYS A 37 -1.22 -14.14 -14.69
CA LYS A 37 -1.17 -15.61 -14.66
C LYS A 37 -0.72 -16.09 -13.30
N CYS A 38 -1.11 -17.30 -12.93
CA CYS A 38 -0.61 -17.88 -11.70
C CYS A 38 0.92 -18.00 -11.76
N LYS A 39 1.56 -17.92 -10.59
CA LYS A 39 3.01 -18.09 -10.49
C LYS A 39 3.44 -19.52 -10.80
N ASN A 40 2.58 -20.51 -10.52
CA ASN A 40 2.80 -21.90 -10.91
C ASN A 40 2.60 -22.04 -12.44
N LYS A 41 3.60 -22.61 -13.12
CA LYS A 41 3.67 -22.70 -14.60
C LYS A 41 2.53 -23.57 -15.18
N ASP A 42 2.15 -24.63 -14.47
CA ASP A 42 1.15 -25.60 -14.94
C ASP A 42 -0.28 -25.24 -14.50
N CYS A 43 -0.44 -24.04 -13.92
CA CYS A 43 -1.74 -23.58 -13.47
C CYS A 43 -2.49 -22.87 -14.60
N LYS A 44 -3.72 -23.32 -14.85
CA LYS A 44 -4.60 -22.73 -15.88
C LYS A 44 -5.20 -21.37 -15.49
N TRP A 45 -5.03 -20.93 -14.24
CA TRP A 45 -5.59 -19.66 -13.78
C TRP A 45 -4.97 -18.48 -14.54
N GLU A 46 -5.84 -17.66 -15.11
CA GLU A 46 -5.46 -16.44 -15.82
C GLU A 46 -6.58 -15.42 -15.83
N VAL A 47 -6.19 -14.14 -15.75
CA VAL A 47 -7.11 -13.02 -15.83
C VAL A 47 -6.53 -11.99 -16.79
N SER A 48 -7.35 -11.54 -17.75
CA SER A 48 -6.98 -10.47 -18.68
C SER A 48 -7.92 -9.28 -18.53
N ALA A 49 -7.34 -8.08 -18.51
CA ALA A 49 -8.08 -6.83 -18.46
C ALA A 49 -7.50 -5.83 -19.44
N ARG A 50 -8.35 -4.95 -19.98
CA ARG A 50 -7.97 -3.92 -20.96
C ARG A 50 -8.64 -2.60 -20.64
N LYS A 51 -7.91 -1.50 -20.85
CA LYS A 51 -8.42 -0.13 -20.81
C LYS A 51 -9.43 0.08 -21.94
N LEU A 52 -10.59 0.63 -21.60
CA LEU A 52 -11.57 1.07 -22.60
C LEU A 52 -11.03 2.33 -23.30
N SER A 53 -11.26 2.48 -24.60
CA SER A 53 -10.74 3.63 -25.36
C SER A 53 -11.48 4.92 -25.03
N THR A 54 -12.75 4.81 -24.65
CA THR A 54 -13.66 5.93 -24.40
C THR A 54 -13.58 6.46 -22.97
N GLU A 55 -13.05 5.67 -22.04
CA GLU A 55 -13.00 6.01 -20.62
C GLU A 55 -11.67 5.55 -20.02
N HIS A 56 -11.19 6.23 -18.96
CA HIS A 56 -10.00 5.77 -18.24
C HIS A 56 -10.22 4.48 -17.41
N THR A 57 -11.30 3.74 -17.67
CA THR A 57 -11.72 2.53 -16.98
C THR A 57 -11.08 1.25 -17.54
N ILE A 58 -10.95 0.23 -16.69
CA ILE A 58 -10.38 -1.08 -17.01
C ILE A 58 -11.49 -2.13 -16.99
N LYS A 59 -11.72 -2.82 -18.13
CA LYS A 59 -12.69 -3.92 -18.24
C LYS A 59 -11.98 -5.27 -18.26
N VAL A 60 -12.43 -6.20 -17.42
CA VAL A 60 -11.99 -7.60 -17.44
C VAL A 60 -12.57 -8.29 -18.68
N ARG A 61 -11.73 -8.93 -19.49
CA ARG A 61 -12.12 -9.66 -20.70
C ARG A 61 -12.14 -11.17 -20.51
N THR A 62 -11.06 -11.72 -19.96
CA THR A 62 -10.93 -13.16 -19.71
C THR A 62 -10.75 -13.38 -18.22
N CYS A 63 -11.48 -14.33 -17.66
CA CYS A 63 -11.43 -14.65 -16.25
C CYS A 63 -11.52 -16.17 -16.05
N ASN A 64 -10.37 -16.84 -16.06
CA ASN A 64 -10.29 -18.24 -15.65
C ASN A 64 -9.87 -18.31 -14.18
N LEU A 65 -10.86 -18.43 -13.30
CA LEU A 65 -10.66 -18.48 -11.84
C LEU A 65 -10.31 -19.89 -11.33
N LYS A 66 -10.36 -20.92 -12.17
CA LYS A 66 -10.06 -22.30 -11.76
C LYS A 66 -8.55 -22.50 -11.60
N HIS A 67 -8.12 -22.70 -10.36
CA HIS A 67 -6.76 -23.12 -10.05
C HIS A 67 -6.64 -24.64 -10.21
N THR A 68 -5.67 -25.10 -11.02
CA THR A 68 -5.24 -26.51 -11.07
C THR A 68 -4.04 -26.79 -10.15
N CYS A 69 -3.53 -25.76 -9.46
CA CYS A 69 -2.40 -25.89 -8.54
C CYS A 69 -2.88 -26.04 -7.09
N PRO A 70 -2.08 -26.66 -6.21
CA PRO A 70 -2.41 -26.82 -4.79
C PRO A 70 -2.44 -25.50 -3.98
N GLY A 71 -2.12 -24.35 -4.59
CA GLY A 71 -2.06 -23.06 -3.91
C GLY A 71 -0.86 -22.94 -2.94
N LEU A 72 -0.91 -21.92 -2.08
CA LEU A 72 0.04 -21.74 -0.97
C LEU A 72 -0.40 -22.57 0.23
N LYS A 73 0.46 -23.51 0.65
CA LYS A 73 0.21 -24.36 1.82
C LYS A 73 0.52 -23.67 3.16
N LYS A 74 1.37 -22.64 3.16
CA LYS A 74 1.80 -21.92 4.37
C LYS A 74 0.91 -20.71 4.62
N HIS A 75 0.87 -20.25 5.87
CA HIS A 75 0.25 -18.96 6.24
C HIS A 75 0.99 -17.74 5.68
N LYS A 76 2.06 -17.93 4.90
CA LYS A 76 2.81 -16.83 4.27
C LYS A 76 2.29 -16.61 2.86
N ASN A 77 1.83 -15.41 2.57
CA ASN A 77 1.44 -14.99 1.23
C ASN A 77 2.19 -13.71 0.82
N PRO A 78 3.14 -13.78 -0.12
CA PRO A 78 3.88 -12.60 -0.59
C PRO A 78 3.00 -11.53 -1.25
N MET A 79 1.76 -11.86 -1.61
CA MET A 79 0.78 -10.88 -2.10
C MET A 79 0.26 -9.98 -0.97
N CYS A 80 0.43 -10.36 0.31
CA CYS A 80 0.11 -9.54 1.47
C CYS A 80 1.33 -8.70 1.87
N ASN A 81 1.60 -7.63 1.12
CA ASN A 81 2.72 -6.71 1.36
C ASN A 81 2.29 -5.47 2.16
N SER A 82 3.25 -4.64 2.58
CA SER A 82 3.02 -3.40 3.35
C SER A 82 2.00 -2.49 2.69
N GLU A 83 2.11 -2.29 1.37
CA GLU A 83 1.17 -1.48 0.58
C GLU A 83 -0.27 -2.02 0.60
N PHE A 84 -0.44 -3.34 0.50
CA PHE A 84 -1.76 -3.96 0.62
C PHE A 84 -2.36 -3.81 2.01
N VAL A 85 -1.54 -4.01 3.05
CA VAL A 85 -1.96 -3.83 4.45
C VAL A 85 -2.37 -2.38 4.68
N LYS A 86 -1.58 -1.42 4.19
CA LYS A 86 -1.90 0.02 4.24
C LYS A 86 -3.24 0.32 3.59
N ASP A 87 -3.43 -0.07 2.33
CA ASP A 87 -4.67 0.18 1.59
C ASP A 87 -5.89 -0.52 2.22
N TYR A 88 -5.70 -1.72 2.78
CA TYR A 88 -6.75 -2.43 3.52
C TYR A 88 -7.12 -1.71 4.81
N MET A 89 -6.13 -1.27 5.59
CA MET A 89 -6.35 -0.54 6.84
C MET A 89 -6.98 0.83 6.60
N LEU A 90 -6.55 1.58 5.58
CA LEU A 90 -7.13 2.88 5.22
C LEU A 90 -8.62 2.79 4.84
N LYS A 91 -9.09 1.65 4.32
CA LYS A 91 -10.52 1.41 4.07
C LYS A 91 -11.30 1.05 5.34
N LYS A 92 -10.59 0.61 6.37
CA LYS A 92 -11.14 0.09 7.64
C LYS A 92 -11.15 1.17 8.72
N LEU A 93 -10.19 2.09 8.67
CA LEU A 93 -10.06 3.24 9.56
C LEU A 93 -10.98 4.36 9.09
N GLY A 94 -11.75 4.92 10.02
CA GLY A 94 -12.44 6.19 9.85
C GLY A 94 -11.49 7.38 9.92
N PHE A 95 -12.01 8.57 9.62
CA PHE A 95 -11.22 9.82 9.59
C PHE A 95 -10.60 10.17 10.96
N SER A 96 -11.29 9.83 12.05
CA SER A 96 -10.87 10.11 13.43
C SER A 96 -10.17 8.94 14.13
N ASP A 97 -9.96 7.82 13.45
CA ASP A 97 -9.45 6.62 14.08
C ASP A 97 -7.94 6.71 14.30
N GLU A 98 -7.49 6.38 15.51
CA GLU A 98 -6.07 6.22 15.80
C GLU A 98 -5.49 5.01 15.05
N VAL A 99 -4.33 5.19 14.42
CA VAL A 99 -3.66 4.11 13.69
C VAL A 99 -3.15 3.04 14.66
N PRO A 100 -3.63 1.78 14.58
CA PRO A 100 -3.25 0.74 15.53
C PRO A 100 -1.75 0.41 15.50
N SER A 101 -1.25 -0.18 16.59
CA SER A 101 0.13 -0.68 16.63
C SER A 101 0.34 -1.83 15.64
N ALA A 102 1.58 -2.04 15.18
CA ALA A 102 1.92 -3.11 14.23
C ALA A 102 1.43 -4.50 14.70
N LYS A 103 1.48 -4.77 16.01
CA LYS A 103 0.99 -6.01 16.61
C LYS A 103 -0.54 -6.15 16.47
N ARG A 104 -1.27 -5.05 16.69
CA ARG A 104 -2.72 -5.00 16.55
C ARG A 104 -3.15 -5.11 15.10
N ILE A 105 -2.48 -4.41 14.17
CA ILE A 105 -2.69 -4.56 12.72
C ILE A 105 -2.67 -6.03 12.30
N HIS A 106 -1.65 -6.76 12.75
CA HIS A 106 -1.56 -8.19 12.44
C HIS A 106 -2.68 -9.01 13.11
N LYS A 107 -2.83 -8.91 14.44
CA LYS A 107 -3.70 -9.79 15.22
C LYS A 107 -5.20 -9.52 15.05
N GLU A 108 -5.59 -8.26 14.94
CA GLU A 108 -7.00 -7.83 14.94
C GLU A 108 -7.56 -7.69 13.50
N HIS A 109 -6.70 -7.45 12.51
CA HIS A 109 -7.14 -7.14 11.15
C HIS A 109 -6.68 -8.17 10.10
N ILE A 110 -5.38 -8.44 10.01
CA ILE A 110 -4.84 -9.28 8.92
C ILE A 110 -5.04 -10.77 9.16
N TRP A 111 -4.67 -11.27 10.35
CA TRP A 111 -4.79 -12.70 10.66
C TRP A 111 -6.25 -13.20 10.61
N PRO A 112 -7.23 -12.54 11.25
CA PRO A 112 -8.61 -13.04 11.28
C PRO A 112 -9.27 -13.02 9.90
N ARG A 113 -8.93 -12.04 9.05
CA ARG A 113 -9.55 -11.89 7.72
C ARG A 113 -8.94 -12.80 6.67
N PHE A 114 -7.62 -12.91 6.67
CA PHE A 114 -6.89 -13.55 5.56
C PHE A 114 -6.24 -14.88 5.95
N GLY A 115 -6.10 -15.17 7.25
CA GLY A 115 -5.34 -16.33 7.73
C GLY A 115 -3.88 -16.29 7.30
N VAL A 116 -3.34 -15.09 7.10
CA VAL A 116 -1.98 -14.82 6.65
C VAL A 116 -1.14 -14.26 7.79
N GLU A 117 0.00 -14.91 8.03
CA GLU A 117 1.02 -14.45 8.95
C GLU A 117 1.93 -13.43 8.26
N ILE A 118 1.99 -12.23 8.82
CA ILE A 118 2.86 -11.16 8.34
C ILE A 118 3.97 -10.89 9.36
N PRO A 119 5.22 -10.67 8.92
CA PRO A 119 6.30 -10.24 9.80
C PRO A 119 5.99 -8.91 10.50
N LYS A 120 6.51 -8.73 11.71
CA LYS A 120 6.36 -7.48 12.49
C LYS A 120 6.84 -6.26 11.72
N TRP A 121 7.97 -6.36 11.03
CA TRP A 121 8.54 -5.24 10.24
C TRP A 121 7.59 -4.80 9.12
N LEU A 122 6.90 -5.74 8.46
CA LEU A 122 5.94 -5.45 7.39
C LEU A 122 4.73 -4.70 7.94
N ALA A 123 4.24 -5.11 9.10
CA ALA A 123 3.16 -4.41 9.79
C ALA A 123 3.58 -3.00 10.27
N ALA A 124 4.82 -2.84 10.71
CA ALA A 124 5.39 -1.55 11.10
C ALA A 124 5.56 -0.62 9.89
N GLU A 125 6.08 -1.13 8.78
CA GLU A 125 6.20 -0.40 7.52
C GLU A 125 4.82 0.04 7.01
N ALA A 126 3.82 -0.85 7.04
CA ALA A 126 2.45 -0.50 6.70
C ALA A 126 1.91 0.62 7.60
N LYS A 127 2.19 0.58 8.92
CA LYS A 127 1.81 1.67 9.84
C LYS A 127 2.45 3.00 9.42
N THR A 128 3.74 3.01 9.11
CA THR A 128 4.44 4.22 8.65
C THR A 128 3.80 4.77 7.37
N LEU A 129 3.44 3.91 6.42
CA LEU A 129 2.76 4.32 5.19
C LEU A 129 1.35 4.88 5.44
N ILE A 130 0.61 4.34 6.41
CA ILE A 130 -0.71 4.87 6.81
C ILE A 130 -0.54 6.27 7.40
N LEU A 131 0.38 6.44 8.35
CA LEU A 131 0.66 7.73 8.97
C LEU A 131 1.11 8.76 7.95
N ALA A 132 1.99 8.38 7.03
CA ALA A 132 2.42 9.24 5.93
C ALA A 132 1.25 9.69 5.05
N LYS A 133 0.26 8.82 4.83
CA LYS A 133 -0.92 9.15 4.03
C LYS A 133 -1.91 10.06 4.76
N LEU A 134 -1.99 9.97 6.09
CA LEU A 134 -2.93 10.75 6.92
C LEU A 134 -2.36 12.12 7.34
N HIS A 135 -1.08 12.17 7.70
CA HIS A 135 -0.46 13.35 8.32
C HIS A 135 0.67 13.98 7.49
N GLY A 136 0.99 13.38 6.33
CA GLY A 136 2.20 13.73 5.58
C GLY A 136 3.42 12.97 6.08
N THR A 137 4.52 13.08 5.35
CA THR A 137 5.77 12.39 5.72
C THR A 137 6.48 13.10 6.87
N PHE A 138 7.41 12.39 7.48
CA PHE A 138 8.29 12.97 8.49
C PHE A 138 9.14 14.11 7.90
N GLU A 139 9.64 13.92 6.68
CA GLU A 139 10.39 14.93 5.92
C GLU A 139 9.55 16.19 5.67
N GLU A 140 8.28 16.02 5.26
CA GLU A 140 7.35 17.14 5.09
C GLU A 140 7.10 17.90 6.40
N SER A 141 7.11 17.21 7.53
CA SER A 141 6.94 17.85 8.85
C SER A 141 8.14 18.73 9.20
N TYR A 142 9.35 18.31 8.86
CA TYR A 142 10.55 19.10 9.09
C TYR A 142 10.63 20.39 8.27
N THR A 143 10.06 20.39 7.06
CA THR A 143 9.98 21.63 6.26
C THR A 143 9.21 22.76 6.95
N LYS A 144 8.39 22.43 7.95
CA LYS A 144 7.58 23.39 8.73
C LYS A 144 8.32 24.02 9.91
N ILE A 145 9.49 23.49 10.31
CA ILE A 145 10.27 23.98 11.46
C ILE A 145 10.58 25.49 11.34
N PRO A 146 11.04 26.03 10.19
CA PRO A 146 11.34 27.46 10.11
C PRO A 146 10.13 28.35 10.37
N SER A 147 8.95 27.96 9.86
CA SER A 147 7.70 28.67 10.11
C SER A 147 7.30 28.60 11.58
N LEU A 148 7.43 27.42 12.20
CA LEU A 148 7.16 27.23 13.62
C LEU A 148 8.08 28.12 14.49
N VAL A 149 9.37 28.16 14.20
CA VAL A 149 10.33 29.01 14.92
C VAL A 149 9.95 30.48 14.79
N LYS A 150 9.54 30.93 13.60
CA LYS A 150 9.08 32.31 13.39
C LYS A 150 7.82 32.61 14.22
N GLU A 151 6.86 31.69 14.26
CA GLU A 151 5.63 31.86 15.03
C GLU A 151 5.90 31.90 16.54
N VAL A 152 6.75 31.01 17.06
CA VAL A 152 7.13 31.00 18.48
C VAL A 152 7.87 32.29 18.88
N MET A 153 8.77 32.79 18.04
CA MET A 153 9.45 34.09 18.26
C MET A 153 8.47 35.28 18.24
N ASN A 154 7.37 35.18 17.49
CA ASN A 154 6.36 36.25 17.45
C ASN A 154 5.40 36.22 18.65
N MET A 155 5.28 35.09 19.36
CA MET A 155 4.41 34.97 20.53
C MET A 155 4.99 35.67 21.76
N ASP A 156 6.30 35.55 21.96
CA ASP A 156 7.01 36.19 23.07
C ASP A 156 8.43 36.55 22.63
N SER A 157 8.81 37.82 22.82
CA SER A 157 10.13 38.34 22.49
C SER A 157 11.25 37.78 23.39
N GLU A 158 10.92 37.15 24.51
CA GLU A 158 11.89 36.45 25.37
C GLU A 158 12.16 35.01 24.92
N ASN A 159 11.38 34.47 23.97
CA ASN A 159 11.61 33.12 23.45
C ASN A 159 12.98 33.04 22.73
N ILE A 160 13.72 31.96 23.00
CA ILE A 160 14.97 31.65 22.29
C ILE A 160 14.74 30.36 21.48
N CYS A 161 14.64 30.50 20.17
CA CYS A 161 14.48 29.39 19.23
C CYS A 161 15.56 29.45 18.13
N SER A 162 16.27 28.37 17.92
CA SER A 162 17.23 28.24 16.82
C SER A 162 17.08 26.87 16.16
N PHE A 163 17.33 26.82 14.85
CA PHE A 163 17.38 25.57 14.11
C PHE A 163 18.57 25.61 13.16
N THR A 164 19.19 24.45 12.94
CA THR A 164 20.27 24.26 11.97
C THR A 164 19.77 23.39 10.83
N LYS A 165 20.33 23.58 9.64
CA LYS A 165 20.08 22.74 8.46
C LYS A 165 21.43 22.23 7.97
N SER A 166 21.54 20.94 7.68
CA SER A 166 22.68 20.39 6.95
C SER A 166 22.30 20.22 5.49
N ILE A 167 23.22 20.58 4.59
CA ILE A 167 23.05 20.35 3.15
C ILE A 167 23.78 19.05 2.83
N ASP A 168 23.06 18.06 2.30
CA ASP A 168 23.66 16.83 1.81
C ASP A 168 24.37 17.09 0.46
N ASP A 169 25.35 16.25 0.10
CA ASP A 169 26.13 16.36 -1.16
C ASP A 169 25.27 16.38 -2.45
N ALA A 170 23.99 16.02 -2.35
CA ALA A 170 23.01 16.04 -3.45
C ALA A 170 22.22 17.37 -3.55
N GLY A 171 22.50 18.38 -2.74
CA GLY A 171 21.83 19.70 -2.77
C GLY A 171 20.40 19.70 -2.23
N ALA A 172 19.96 18.60 -1.59
CA ALA A 172 18.68 18.52 -0.92
C ALA A 172 18.82 18.99 0.54
N ASN A 173 17.92 19.89 0.97
CA ASN A 173 17.84 20.28 2.38
C ASN A 173 17.35 19.10 3.21
N ARG A 174 18.23 18.52 4.04
CA ARG A 174 17.82 17.69 5.17
C ARG A 174 17.83 18.51 6.45
N PHE A 175 16.82 18.25 7.28
CA PHE A 175 16.73 18.75 8.64
C PHE A 175 17.19 17.65 9.59
#